data_AF-A0A1W5D3W2-F1
#
_entry.id   AF-A0A1W5D3W2-F1
#
_cell.length_a   1.000
_cell.length_b   1.000
_cell.length_c   1.000
_cell.angle_alpha   90.00
_cell.angle_beta   90.00
_cell.angle_gamma   90.00
#
_symmetry.space_group_name_H-M   'P 1'
#
loop_
_entity.id
_entity.type
_entity.pdbx_description
1 polymer ?
#
loop_
_entity_poly.entity_id
_entity_poly.type
_entity_poly.pdbx_seq_one_letter_code
_entity_poly.pdbx_strand_id
1 'polypeptide(L)'
;MYRRALEGKEKAWGSEHTSTLETVNNLGILYKKQGKMAEAEAMYRRALEGYEKAWGPEHTSTLDTVNNLGILYKDQGKMAEAEA
;
A
#
# COMPACT_ATOMS: atom_id res chain seq x y z
N MET A 1 9.80 -5.18 -12.32
CA MET A 1 10.68 -5.51 -11.18
C MET A 1 9.91 -5.77 -9.90
N TYR A 2 9.02 -4.87 -9.45
CA TYR A 2 8.27 -5.07 -8.20
C TYR A 2 7.45 -6.36 -8.11
N ARG A 3 6.77 -6.81 -9.19
CA ARG A 3 6.02 -8.09 -9.17
C ARG A 3 6.91 -9.30 -8.88
N ARG A 4 8.07 -9.40 -9.55
CA ARG A 4 9.06 -10.45 -9.30
C ARG A 4 9.60 -10.38 -7.86
N ALA A 5 9.83 -9.19 -7.33
CA ALA A 5 10.26 -9.01 -5.96
C ALA A 5 9.17 -9.43 -4.95
N LEU A 6 7.90 -9.11 -5.25
CA LEU A 6 6.75 -9.50 -4.43
C LEU A 6 6.65 -11.02 -4.35
N GLU A 7 6.62 -11.71 -5.49
CA GLU A 7 6.55 -13.18 -5.55
C GLU A 7 7.71 -13.84 -4.76
N GLY A 8 8.92 -13.31 -4.91
CA GLY A 8 10.09 -13.81 -4.19
C GLY A 8 10.01 -13.61 -2.67
N LYS A 9 9.59 -12.42 -2.22
CA LYS A 9 9.46 -12.10 -0.79
C LYS A 9 8.27 -12.82 -0.15
N GLU A 10 7.15 -12.96 -0.85
CA GLU A 10 6.01 -13.77 -0.40
C GLU A 10 6.42 -15.22 -0.17
N LYS A 11 7.20 -15.81 -1.09
CA LYS A 11 7.71 -17.16 -0.94
C LYS A 11 8.73 -17.30 0.21
N ALA A 12 9.60 -16.31 0.39
CA ALA A 12 10.68 -16.37 1.36
C ALA A 12 10.21 -16.08 2.79
N TRP A 13 9.33 -15.10 2.97
CA TRP A 13 8.98 -14.53 4.28
C TRP A 13 7.47 -14.48 4.56
N GLY A 14 6.64 -14.76 3.56
CA GLY A 14 5.18 -14.67 3.68
C GLY A 14 4.61 -13.32 3.24
N SER A 15 3.28 -13.31 3.09
CA SER A 15 2.50 -12.17 2.57
C SER A 15 2.44 -10.97 3.52
N GLU A 16 2.58 -11.20 4.83
CA GLU A 16 2.48 -10.19 5.89
C GLU A 16 3.84 -9.67 6.37
N HIS A 17 4.95 -10.22 5.88
CA HIS A 17 6.27 -9.74 6.28
C HIS A 17 6.47 -8.29 5.81
N THR A 18 7.06 -7.45 6.66
CA THR A 18 7.13 -5.99 6.45
C THR A 18 7.85 -5.59 5.15
N SER A 19 8.90 -6.32 4.76
CA SER A 19 9.55 -6.12 3.45
C SER A 19 8.70 -6.55 2.25
N THR A 20 7.80 -7.52 2.44
CA THR A 20 6.80 -7.90 1.44
C THR A 20 5.78 -6.78 1.29
N LEU A 21 5.25 -6.27 2.41
CA LEU A 21 4.31 -5.16 2.45
C LEU A 21 4.88 -3.87 1.84
N GLU A 22 6.17 -3.58 2.05
CA GLU A 22 6.86 -2.47 1.42
C GLU A 22 6.82 -2.58 -0.12
N THR A 23 6.97 -3.80 -0.62
CA THR A 23 6.92 -4.07 -2.06
C THR A 23 5.50 -3.89 -2.60
N VAL A 24 4.48 -4.28 -1.82
CA VAL A 24 3.07 -4.03 -2.12
C VAL A 24 2.77 -2.53 -2.16
N ASN A 25 3.19 -1.76 -1.15
CA ASN A 25 3.02 -0.30 -1.12
C ASN A 25 3.68 0.38 -2.34
N ASN A 26 4.88 -0.05 -2.71
CA ASN A 26 5.57 0.44 -3.90
C ASN A 26 4.86 0.09 -5.23
N LEU A 27 4.18 -1.07 -5.31
CA LEU A 27 3.29 -1.38 -6.43
C LEU A 27 2.09 -0.43 -6.48
N GLY A 28 1.54 -0.05 -5.33
CA GLY A 28 0.50 0.97 -5.22
C GLY A 28 0.94 2.31 -5.83
N ILE A 29 2.13 2.78 -5.47
CA ILE A 29 2.73 4.01 -6.01
C ILE A 29 2.91 3.90 -7.53
N LEU A 30 3.39 2.76 -8.02
CA LEU A 30 3.56 2.54 -9.46
C LEU A 30 2.23 2.57 -10.21
N TYR A 31 1.20 1.89 -9.70
CA TYR A 31 -0.12 1.87 -10.34
C TYR A 31 -0.78 3.24 -10.32
N LYS A 32 -0.66 3.99 -9.22
CA LYS A 32 -1.11 5.38 -9.15
C LYS A 32 -0.48 6.21 -10.28
N LYS A 33 0.84 6.14 -10.45
CA LYS A 33 1.56 6.87 -11.52
C LYS A 33 1.14 6.46 -12.93
N GLN A 34 0.57 5.26 -13.10
CA GLN A 34 0.01 4.79 -14.37
C GLN A 34 -1.46 5.17 -14.57
N GLY A 35 -2.10 5.86 -13.63
CA GLY A 35 -3.54 6.14 -13.64
C GLY A 35 -4.42 4.93 -13.29
N LYS A 36 -3.81 3.83 -12.82
CA LYS A 36 -4.49 2.59 -12.43
C LYS A 36 -4.97 2.69 -10.99
N MET A 37 -5.99 3.50 -10.80
CA MET A 37 -6.42 3.95 -9.48
C MET A 37 -6.97 2.80 -8.62
N ALA A 38 -7.73 1.88 -9.20
CA ALA A 38 -8.29 0.73 -8.48
C ALA A 38 -7.20 -0.26 -8.03
N GLU A 39 -6.23 -0.55 -8.90
CA GLU A 39 -5.11 -1.42 -8.56
C GLU A 39 -4.19 -0.77 -7.52
N ALA A 40 -4.00 0.55 -7.57
CA ALA A 40 -3.26 1.29 -6.55
C ALA A 40 -3.93 1.16 -5.18
N GLU A 41 -5.25 1.39 -5.12
CA GLU A 41 -6.04 1.28 -3.90
C GLU A 41 -5.95 -0.12 -3.29
N ALA A 42 -6.10 -1.16 -4.11
CA ALA A 42 -6.00 -2.55 -3.66
C ALA A 42 -4.62 -2.86 -3.05
N MET A 43 -3.54 -2.33 -3.63
CA MET A 43 -2.20 -2.51 -3.08
C MET A 43 -2.03 -1.76 -1.76
N TYR A 44 -2.44 -0.49 -1.68
CA TYR A 44 -2.30 0.26 -0.43
C TYR A 44 -3.14 -0.33 0.70
N ARG A 45 -4.39 -0.76 0.45
CA ARG A 45 -5.21 -1.41 1.49
C ARG A 45 -4.58 -2.70 2.00
N ARG A 46 -4.03 -3.51 1.10
CA ARG A 46 -3.30 -4.73 1.48
C ARG A 46 -2.06 -4.42 2.32
N ALA A 47 -1.30 -3.39 1.95
CA ALA A 47 -0.13 -2.98 2.73
C ALA A 47 -0.53 -2.44 4.11
N LEU A 48 -1.62 -1.66 4.17
CA LEU A 48 -2.15 -1.06 5.39
C LEU A 48 -2.53 -2.14 6.40
N GLU A 49 -3.37 -3.10 6.00
CA GLU A 49 -3.80 -4.21 6.87
C GLU A 49 -2.60 -4.99 7.43
N GLY A 50 -1.60 -5.25 6.59
CA GLY A 50 -0.39 -5.95 7.02
C GLY A 50 0.46 -5.12 7.99
N TYR A 51 0.64 -3.82 7.75
CA TYR A 51 1.45 -2.96 8.60
C TYR A 51 0.76 -2.70 9.94
N GLU A 52 -0.56 -2.50 9.96
CA GLU A 52 -1.35 -2.42 11.19
C GLU A 52 -1.18 -3.68 12.05
N LYS A 53 -1.24 -4.86 11.43
CA LYS A 53 -1.03 -6.12 12.14
C LYS A 53 0.39 -6.30 12.65
N ALA A 54 1.39 -5.92 11.85
CA ALA A 54 2.80 -6.13 12.20
C ALA A 54 3.31 -5.15 13.26
N TRP A 55 2.91 -3.88 13.18
CA TRP A 55 3.51 -2.78 13.95
C TRP A 55 2.50 -1.86 14.63
N GLY A 56 1.21 -1.98 14.31
CA GLY A 56 0.15 -1.13 14.85
C GLY A 56 -0.17 0.10 13.99
N PRO A 57 -1.27 0.79 14.32
CA PRO A 57 -1.80 1.92 13.53
C PRO A 57 -0.89 3.15 13.52
N GLU A 58 -0.13 3.37 14.60
CA GLU A 58 0.70 4.57 14.77
C GLU A 58 2.12 4.44 14.18
N HIS A 59 2.48 3.27 13.65
CA HIS A 59 3.80 3.08 13.06
C HIS A 59 3.94 3.90 11.78
N THR A 60 5.13 4.47 11.56
CA THR A 60 5.45 5.33 10.41
C THR A 60 5.03 4.72 9.06
N SER A 61 5.35 3.47 8.78
CA SER A 61 4.94 2.80 7.53
C SER A 61 3.43 2.61 7.39
N THR A 62 2.70 2.47 8.50
CA THR A 62 1.23 2.43 8.50
C THR A 62 0.69 3.81 8.12
N LEU A 63 1.16 4.86 8.79
CA LEU A 63 0.79 6.25 8.53
C LEU A 63 1.14 6.70 7.10
N ASP A 64 2.29 6.29 6.58
CA ASP A 64 2.70 6.55 5.19
C ASP A 64 1.73 5.89 4.19
N THR A 65 1.26 4.69 4.50
CA THR A 65 0.30 3.97 3.65
C THR A 65 -1.09 4.64 3.69
N VAL A 66 -1.53 5.10 4.86
CA VAL A 66 -2.76 5.91 5.01
C VAL A 66 -2.65 7.21 4.20
N ASN A 67 -1.54 7.93 4.33
CA ASN A 67 -1.31 9.14 3.53
C ASN A 67 -1.33 8.86 2.02
N ASN A 68 -0.76 7.75 1.57
CA ASN A 68 -0.83 7.34 0.17
C ASN A 68 -2.27 7.05 -0.31
N LEU A 69 -3.12 6.46 0.53
CA LEU A 69 -4.55 6.29 0.26
C LEU A 69 -5.28 7.64 0.20
N GLY A 70 -5.03 8.54 1.14
CA GLY A 70 -5.63 9.87 1.14
C GLY A 70 -5.30 10.66 -0.13
N ILE A 71 -4.03 10.64 -0.54
CA ILE A 71 -3.61 11.25 -1.81
C ILE A 71 -4.31 10.57 -3.01
N LEU A 72 -4.42 9.23 -3.00
CA LEU A 72 -5.09 8.49 -4.08
C LEU A 72 -6.56 8.91 -4.20
N TYR A 73 -7.30 9.01 -3.09
CA TYR A 73 -8.70 9.45 -3.10
C TYR A 73 -8.85 10.90 -3.51
N LYS A 74 -7.96 11.79 -3.04
CA LYS A 74 -7.92 13.18 -3.50
C LYS A 74 -7.74 13.26 -5.03
N ASP A 75 -6.84 12.47 -5.60
CA ASP A 75 -6.62 12.43 -7.05
C ASP A 75 -7.82 11.87 -7.83
N GLN A 76 -8.70 11.09 -7.17
CA GLN A 76 -9.99 10.64 -7.70
C GLN A 76 -11.15 11.64 -7.48
N GLY A 77 -10.90 12.78 -6.80
CA GLY A 77 -11.95 13.73 -6.42
C GLY A 77 -12.79 13.32 -5.21
N LYS A 78 -12.41 12.24 -4.51
CA LYS A 78 -13.08 11.68 -3.34
C LYS A 78 -12.56 12.34 -2.06
N MET A 79 -13.00 13.58 -1.81
CA MET A 79 -12.45 14.39 -0.72
C MET A 79 -12.83 13.88 0.67
N ALA A 80 -14.03 13.32 0.84
CA ALA A 80 -14.46 12.77 2.13
C ALA A 80 -13.62 11.55 2.53
N GLU A 81 -13.34 10.65 1.58
CA GLU A 81 -12.48 9.49 1.80
C GLU A 81 -11.01 9.86 1.96
N ALA A 82 -10.59 11.02 1.41
CA ALA A 82 -9.22 11.52 1.58
C ALA A 82 -8.97 12.17 2.95
N GLU A 83 -10.03 12.67 3.61
CA GLU A 83 -9.98 13.34 4.92
C GLU A 83 -10.12 12.36 6.10
N ALA A 84 -10.75 11.20 5.87
CA ALA A 84 -11.02 10.17 6.88
C ALA A 84 -9.74 9.47 7.38
#